data_AF-A0A2N6EIU8-F1
#
_entry.id   AF-A0A2N6EIU8-F1
#
_cell.length_a   1.000
_cell.length_b   1.000
_cell.length_c   1.000
_cell.angle_alpha   90.00
_cell.angle_beta   90.00
_cell.angle_gamma   90.00
#
_symmetry.space_group_name_H-M   'P 1'
#
loop_
_entity.id
_entity.type
_entity.pdbx_description
1 polymer ?
#
loop_
_entity_poly.entity_id
_entity_poly.type
_entity_poly.pdbx_seq_one_letter_code
_entity_poly.pdbx_strand_id
1 'polypeptide(L)'
;MRRKMKWRGFSFKVLQVAAITIVSLGTATTIATATEPCGDFGECKTLIEINATDGDIGFHFLMDGDDLLRAALRDPNGTKVFQDQAKGPLAEQKLTETFAESAEPLCWADPEADPDEEIVTLEEFLGRWTAGTYVFSGMGDEGEMSEGTTELTYDLPAAPADVDFDGSVISWAAGYDLGNCASYNDLSSLVPDVLPVHPEDVPVDAWEIVFEPDVDDGDPTGKLKYTIRVAGNVTPKEVTVPADYLASLPDDTPVKIEVGAIGGGDNAT
;
A
#
# COMPACT_ATOMS: atom_id res chain seq x y z
N MET A 1 33.54 -45.53 47.33
CA MET A 1 33.14 -45.89 45.96
C MET A 1 31.81 -46.63 45.98
N ARG A 2 30.69 -45.91 45.80
CA ARG A 2 29.34 -46.47 45.68
C ARG A 2 28.55 -45.59 44.71
N ARG A 3 28.15 -46.14 43.56
CA ARG A 3 27.09 -45.58 42.71
C ARG A 3 25.75 -45.74 43.43
N LYS A 4 24.97 -44.66 43.52
CA LYS A 4 23.51 -44.70 43.69
C LYS A 4 22.86 -43.67 42.77
N MET A 5 21.71 -44.09 42.29
CA MET A 5 20.86 -43.57 41.22
C MET A 5 19.67 -42.83 41.84
N LYS A 6 19.20 -41.72 41.24
CA LYS A 6 17.80 -41.46 40.82
C LYS A 6 17.50 -39.96 40.55
N TRP A 7 16.85 -39.74 39.40
CA TRP A 7 15.79 -38.77 39.00
C TRP A 7 15.30 -37.73 40.04
N ARG A 8 14.83 -36.51 39.69
CA ARG A 8 14.06 -36.03 38.51
C ARG A 8 13.99 -34.48 38.60
N GLY A 9 13.88 -33.79 37.47
CA GLY A 9 13.54 -32.37 37.43
C GLY A 9 13.36 -31.90 35.98
N PHE A 10 12.15 -32.08 35.44
CA PHE A 10 11.73 -31.46 34.19
C PHE A 10 11.69 -29.95 34.44
N SER A 11 12.59 -29.19 33.81
CA SER A 11 12.49 -27.74 33.76
C SER A 11 11.88 -27.40 32.41
N PHE A 12 10.66 -26.86 32.43
CA PHE A 12 10.06 -26.19 31.28
C PHE A 12 10.98 -25.03 30.90
N LYS A 13 11.76 -25.19 29.83
CA LYS A 13 12.27 -24.02 29.11
C LYS A 13 11.09 -23.49 28.31
N VAL A 14 10.52 -22.41 28.81
CA VAL A 14 9.73 -21.47 28.00
C VAL A 14 10.61 -21.11 26.82
N LEU A 15 10.27 -21.62 25.63
CA LEU A 15 10.83 -21.11 24.39
C LEU A 15 10.32 -19.68 24.30
N GLN A 16 11.21 -18.70 24.46
CA GLN A 16 10.93 -17.35 24.01
C GLN A 16 10.68 -17.48 22.51
N VAL A 17 9.42 -17.31 22.12
CA VAL A 17 9.07 -17.01 20.74
C VAL A 17 9.74 -15.67 20.46
N ALA A 18 10.83 -15.71 19.69
CA ALA A 18 11.40 -14.53 19.11
C ALA A 18 10.31 -13.93 18.22
N ALA A 19 9.82 -12.75 18.58
CA ALA A 19 9.07 -11.92 17.66
C ALA A 19 9.99 -11.67 16.47
N ILE A 20 9.66 -12.26 15.33
CA ILE A 20 10.30 -11.95 14.06
C ILE A 20 9.79 -10.57 13.70
N THR A 21 10.60 -9.55 14.03
CA THR A 21 10.44 -8.21 13.48
C THR A 21 10.69 -8.34 11.97
N ILE A 22 9.63 -8.34 11.18
CA ILE A 22 9.74 -8.20 9.73
C ILE A 22 10.27 -6.78 9.50
N VAL A 23 11.55 -6.71 9.12
CA VAL A 23 12.17 -5.48 8.60
C VAL A 23 11.71 -5.42 7.15
N SER A 24 10.65 -4.67 6.89
CA SER A 24 10.28 -4.27 5.53
C SER A 24 11.24 -3.16 5.09
N LEU A 25 12.06 -3.48 4.09
CA LEU A 25 12.65 -2.51 3.18
C LEU A 25 11.65 -2.30 2.05
N GLY A 26 11.38 -1.06 1.68
CA GLY A 26 10.60 -0.73 0.48
C GLY A 26 9.33 0.04 0.78
N THR A 27 9.20 1.15 0.03
CA THR A 27 8.00 1.92 -0.38
C THR A 27 6.92 2.19 0.67
N ALA A 28 6.17 3.27 0.51
CA ALA A 28 4.99 3.57 1.31
C ALA A 28 3.96 2.44 1.10
N THR A 29 4.12 1.33 1.81
CA THR A 29 3.17 0.22 1.74
C THR A 29 1.92 0.68 2.46
N THR A 30 0.91 1.07 1.67
CA THR A 30 -0.46 1.28 2.12
C THR A 30 -0.84 0.09 3.01
N ILE A 31 -1.00 0.31 4.32
CA ILE A 31 -1.48 -0.72 5.26
C ILE A 31 -2.92 -1.05 4.90
N ALA A 32 -3.14 -1.95 3.94
CA ALA A 32 -4.45 -2.42 3.52
C ALA A 32 -5.31 -2.72 4.77
N THR A 33 -6.37 -1.93 4.96
CA THR A 33 -7.42 -2.35 5.87
C THR A 33 -8.02 -3.60 5.24
N ALA A 34 -7.88 -4.74 5.90
CA ALA A 34 -8.39 -6.01 5.39
C ALA A 34 -9.85 -5.83 4.96
N THR A 35 -10.11 -5.87 3.65
CA THR A 35 -11.48 -5.83 3.14
C THR A 35 -12.22 -7.10 3.57
N GLU A 36 -13.55 -7.05 3.58
CA GLU A 36 -14.35 -8.25 3.85
C GLU A 36 -14.02 -9.35 2.82
N PRO A 37 -14.18 -10.64 3.18
CA PRO A 37 -14.00 -11.75 2.25
C PRO A 37 -14.70 -11.51 0.91
N CYS A 38 -13.95 -11.69 -0.17
CA CYS A 38 -14.39 -11.50 -1.54
C CYS A 38 -14.68 -12.87 -2.18
N GLY A 39 -15.85 -13.43 -1.92
CA GLY A 39 -16.16 -14.79 -2.34
C GLY A 39 -15.42 -15.82 -1.49
N ASP A 40 -14.59 -16.64 -2.12
CA ASP A 40 -13.85 -17.73 -1.44
C ASP A 40 -12.51 -17.27 -0.85
N PHE A 41 -12.12 -16.01 -1.07
CA PHE A 41 -10.88 -15.41 -0.60
C PHE A 41 -11.12 -14.58 0.67
N GLY A 42 -10.12 -14.55 1.56
CA GLY A 42 -10.11 -13.69 2.75
C GLY A 42 -10.05 -12.21 2.39
N GLU A 43 -9.31 -11.87 1.33
CA GLU A 43 -9.21 -10.52 0.78
C GLU A 43 -8.90 -10.53 -0.73
N CYS A 44 -9.52 -9.60 -1.46
CA CYS A 44 -9.22 -9.30 -2.85
C CYS A 44 -9.17 -7.79 -2.96
N LYS A 45 -8.12 -7.28 -3.60
CA LYS A 45 -7.95 -5.85 -3.78
C LYS A 45 -7.32 -5.56 -5.12
N THR A 46 -7.83 -4.54 -5.79
CA THR A 46 -7.15 -3.86 -6.90
C THR A 46 -7.33 -2.37 -6.68
N LEU A 47 -6.24 -1.62 -6.69
CA LEU A 47 -6.28 -0.18 -6.48
C LEU A 47 -5.29 0.53 -7.37
N ILE A 48 -5.50 1.84 -7.52
CA ILE A 48 -4.55 2.78 -8.08
C ILE A 48 -3.99 3.62 -6.94
N GLU A 49 -2.67 3.72 -6.89
CA GLU A 49 -1.94 4.59 -5.97
C GLU A 49 -1.19 5.64 -6.78
N ILE A 50 -1.20 6.89 -6.32
CA ILE A 50 -0.43 7.99 -6.87
C ILE A 50 0.44 8.54 -5.76
N ASN A 51 1.74 8.69 -5.99
CA ASN A 51 2.54 9.53 -5.13
C ASN A 51 2.45 10.97 -5.65
N ALA A 52 1.63 11.81 -5.03
CA ALA A 52 1.41 13.17 -5.53
C ALA A 52 2.67 14.05 -5.54
N THR A 53 3.65 13.76 -4.67
CA THR A 53 4.89 14.54 -4.55
C THR A 53 5.93 14.09 -5.56
N ASP A 54 6.15 12.78 -5.70
CA ASP A 54 7.13 12.25 -6.65
C ASP A 54 6.54 12.18 -8.07
N GLY A 55 5.21 12.17 -8.17
CA GLY A 55 4.45 12.18 -9.41
C GLY A 55 4.63 10.89 -10.19
N ASP A 56 4.47 9.77 -9.52
CA ASP A 56 4.35 8.45 -10.11
C ASP A 56 2.96 7.84 -9.86
N ILE A 57 2.65 6.78 -10.58
CA ILE A 57 1.33 6.13 -10.51
C ILE A 57 1.45 4.61 -10.64
N GLY A 58 0.84 3.88 -9.72
CA GLY A 58 0.93 2.44 -9.57
C GLY A 58 -0.42 1.73 -9.59
N PHE A 59 -0.43 0.47 -10.06
CA PHE A 59 -1.54 -0.47 -9.94
C PHE A 59 -1.13 -1.58 -8.99
N HIS A 60 -1.92 -1.79 -7.94
CA HIS A 60 -1.62 -2.76 -6.90
C HIS A 60 -2.74 -3.77 -6.84
N PHE A 61 -2.41 -5.02 -6.52
CA PHE A 61 -3.40 -6.02 -6.16
C PHE A 61 -2.95 -6.89 -5.00
N LEU A 62 -3.94 -7.36 -4.24
CA LEU A 62 -3.78 -8.32 -3.16
C LEU A 62 -4.76 -9.46 -3.33
N MET A 63 -4.28 -10.68 -3.08
CA MET A 63 -5.06 -11.90 -3.03
C MET A 63 -4.69 -12.66 -1.76
N ASP A 64 -5.62 -12.81 -0.84
CA ASP A 64 -5.48 -13.65 0.36
C ASP A 64 -6.43 -14.84 0.25
N GLY A 65 -5.88 -16.03 0.01
CA GLY A 65 -6.65 -17.24 -0.21
C GLY A 65 -5.98 -18.48 0.38
N ASP A 66 -6.77 -19.43 0.85
CA ASP A 66 -6.25 -20.58 1.58
C ASP A 66 -5.66 -21.66 0.66
N ASP A 67 -4.44 -22.10 0.97
CA ASP A 67 -3.82 -23.32 0.46
C ASP A 67 -3.74 -23.45 -1.08
N LEU A 68 -3.40 -22.37 -1.77
CA LEU A 68 -3.36 -22.31 -3.23
C LEU A 68 -2.08 -22.93 -3.84
N LEU A 69 -2.24 -23.71 -4.91
CA LEU A 69 -1.16 -24.10 -5.83
C LEU A 69 -0.95 -23.09 -6.95
N ARG A 70 -2.00 -22.37 -7.34
CA ARG A 70 -1.99 -21.33 -8.38
C ARG A 70 -2.97 -20.24 -8.02
N ALA A 71 -2.58 -19.01 -8.28
CA ALA A 71 -3.42 -17.84 -8.24
C ALA A 71 -3.35 -17.11 -9.59
N ALA A 72 -4.45 -16.51 -10.01
CA ALA A 72 -4.52 -15.67 -11.20
C ALA A 72 -5.51 -14.53 -11.04
N LEU A 73 -5.19 -13.40 -11.68
CA LEU A 73 -6.03 -12.21 -11.76
C LEU A 73 -6.42 -11.96 -13.22
N ARG A 74 -7.70 -11.62 -13.44
CA ARG A 74 -8.24 -11.20 -14.74
C ARG A 74 -8.86 -9.82 -14.65
N ASP A 75 -8.66 -9.04 -15.71
CA ASP A 75 -9.28 -7.74 -15.89
C ASP A 75 -10.79 -7.87 -16.22
N PRO A 76 -11.53 -6.75 -16.29
CA PRO A 76 -12.95 -6.74 -16.63
C PRO A 76 -13.27 -7.30 -18.03
N ASN A 77 -12.29 -7.35 -18.93
CA ASN A 77 -12.41 -7.93 -20.26
C ASN A 77 -12.10 -9.44 -20.29
N GLY A 78 -11.75 -10.04 -19.14
CA GLY A 78 -11.36 -11.44 -18.99
C GLY A 78 -9.89 -11.72 -19.37
N THR A 79 -9.12 -10.70 -19.70
CA THR A 79 -7.68 -10.80 -19.97
C THR A 79 -6.95 -11.13 -18.68
N LYS A 80 -6.08 -12.15 -18.72
CA LYS A 80 -5.28 -12.52 -17.55
C LYS A 80 -4.12 -11.55 -17.41
N VAL A 81 -4.13 -10.76 -16.33
CA VAL A 81 -3.10 -9.76 -16.04
C VAL A 81 -1.99 -10.30 -15.15
N PHE A 82 -2.29 -11.31 -14.32
CA PHE A 82 -1.31 -11.95 -13.45
C PHE A 82 -1.57 -13.45 -13.31
N GLN A 83 -0.50 -14.22 -13.09
CA GLN A 83 -0.57 -15.60 -12.65
C GLN A 83 0.71 -16.00 -11.92
N ASP A 84 0.55 -16.68 -10.79
CA ASP A 84 1.62 -17.39 -10.12
C ASP A 84 1.39 -18.91 -10.11
N GLN A 85 2.39 -19.64 -9.63
CA GLN A 85 2.29 -21.06 -9.38
C GLN A 85 3.32 -21.48 -8.34
N ALA A 86 2.85 -22.10 -7.26
CA ALA A 86 3.69 -22.73 -6.26
C ALA A 86 4.52 -23.86 -6.89
N LYS A 87 5.82 -23.94 -6.55
CA LYS A 87 6.74 -24.97 -7.06
C LYS A 87 7.58 -25.56 -5.94
N GLY A 88 8.00 -26.81 -6.10
CA GLY A 88 8.88 -27.50 -5.14
C GLY A 88 8.26 -27.55 -3.73
N PRO A 89 9.03 -27.30 -2.66
CA PRO A 89 8.52 -27.31 -1.30
C PRO A 89 7.37 -26.31 -1.06
N LEU A 90 7.32 -25.20 -1.80
CA LEU A 90 6.19 -24.27 -1.70
C LEU A 90 4.89 -24.86 -2.26
N ALA A 91 4.95 -25.79 -3.22
CA ALA A 91 3.74 -26.51 -3.67
C ALA A 91 3.23 -27.52 -2.63
N GLU A 92 4.10 -27.95 -1.71
CA GLU A 92 3.71 -28.79 -0.57
C GLU A 92 3.09 -27.95 0.55
N GLN A 93 3.58 -26.72 0.76
CA GLN A 93 3.13 -25.79 1.80
C GLN A 93 2.04 -24.81 1.36
N LYS A 94 1.83 -24.69 0.06
CA LYS A 94 0.86 -23.82 -0.60
C LYS A 94 1.14 -22.31 -0.45
N LEU A 95 0.53 -21.54 -1.35
CA LEU A 95 0.44 -20.09 -1.28
C LEU A 95 -0.76 -19.72 -0.42
N THR A 96 -0.62 -18.65 0.35
CA THR A 96 -1.70 -18.09 1.19
C THR A 96 -2.00 -16.65 0.78
N GLU A 97 -0.97 -15.90 0.42
CA GLU A 97 -1.12 -14.50 0.02
C GLU A 97 -0.21 -14.17 -1.15
N THR A 98 -0.73 -13.38 -2.08
CA THR A 98 0.04 -12.73 -3.14
C THR A 98 -0.30 -11.24 -3.16
N PHE A 99 0.72 -10.41 -2.97
CA PHE A 99 0.68 -8.97 -3.19
C PHE A 99 1.68 -8.61 -4.29
N ALA A 100 1.26 -7.78 -5.23
CA ALA A 100 2.17 -7.21 -6.22
C ALA A 100 1.69 -5.83 -6.69
N GLU A 101 2.66 -5.04 -7.12
CA GLU A 101 2.51 -3.71 -7.70
C GLU A 101 3.07 -3.69 -9.13
N SER A 102 2.53 -2.83 -9.98
CA SER A 102 3.15 -2.51 -11.27
C SER A 102 4.43 -1.69 -11.06
N ALA A 103 5.26 -1.57 -12.09
CA ALA A 103 6.20 -0.45 -12.12
C ALA A 103 5.40 0.87 -12.08
N GLU A 104 5.97 1.88 -11.45
CA GLU A 104 5.34 3.18 -11.20
C GLU A 104 6.01 4.23 -12.09
N PRO A 105 5.55 4.38 -13.34
CA PRO A 105 6.09 5.41 -14.22
C PRO A 105 5.73 6.80 -13.69
N LEU A 106 6.54 7.79 -14.06
CA LEU A 106 6.17 9.18 -13.83
C LEU A 106 4.91 9.53 -14.64
N CYS A 107 3.98 10.24 -14.01
CA CYS A 107 2.78 10.76 -14.64
C CYS A 107 2.95 12.20 -15.15
N TRP A 108 4.12 12.81 -14.93
CA TRP A 108 4.46 14.17 -15.29
C TRP A 108 5.89 14.29 -15.79
N ALA A 109 6.18 15.33 -16.58
CA ALA A 109 7.52 15.58 -17.10
C ALA A 109 8.37 16.30 -16.04
N ASP A 110 8.93 15.54 -15.11
CA ASP A 110 9.90 16.04 -14.13
C ASP A 110 11.17 16.56 -14.85
N PRO A 111 11.52 17.86 -14.72
CA PRO A 111 12.73 18.40 -15.31
C PRO A 111 14.03 17.85 -14.70
N GLU A 112 13.98 17.21 -13.53
CA GLU A 112 15.14 16.64 -12.84
C GLU A 112 15.31 15.13 -13.08
N ALA A 113 14.29 14.45 -13.60
CA ALA A 113 14.33 13.03 -13.93
C ALA A 113 15.25 12.72 -15.13
N ASP A 114 15.59 11.44 -15.28
CA ASP A 114 16.33 10.95 -16.45
C ASP A 114 15.53 11.27 -17.73
N PRO A 115 16.12 11.88 -18.77
CA PRO A 115 15.40 12.14 -20.03
C PRO A 115 14.87 10.89 -20.75
N ASP A 116 15.38 9.71 -20.40
CA ASP A 116 14.91 8.43 -20.92
C ASP A 116 13.80 7.79 -20.03
N GLU A 117 13.39 8.45 -18.94
CA GLU A 117 12.33 7.98 -18.05
C GLU A 117 10.98 7.90 -18.78
N GLU A 118 10.22 6.82 -18.56
CA GLU A 118 8.92 6.66 -19.19
C GLU A 118 7.89 7.57 -18.51
N ILE A 119 7.34 8.51 -19.28
CA ILE A 119 6.18 9.29 -18.84
C ILE A 119 4.90 8.62 -19.32
N VAL A 120 4.02 8.28 -18.39
CA VAL A 120 2.69 7.73 -18.66
C VAL A 120 1.67 8.65 -18.03
N THR A 121 1.02 9.46 -18.85
CA THR A 121 -0.01 10.40 -18.34
C THR A 121 -1.12 9.66 -17.60
N LEU A 122 -1.84 10.37 -16.71
CA LEU A 122 -2.97 9.80 -15.99
C LEU A 122 -3.95 9.07 -16.93
N GLU A 123 -4.39 9.73 -18.02
CA GLU A 123 -5.32 9.13 -18.98
C GLU A 123 -4.76 7.86 -19.63
N GLU A 124 -3.47 7.84 -19.99
CA GLU A 124 -2.82 6.65 -20.56
C GLU A 124 -2.72 5.51 -19.53
N PHE A 125 -2.41 5.83 -18.27
CA PHE A 125 -2.34 4.86 -17.20
C PHE A 125 -3.72 4.23 -16.92
N LEU A 126 -4.76 5.06 -16.77
CA LEU A 126 -6.14 4.59 -16.61
C LEU A 126 -6.57 3.75 -17.83
N GLY A 127 -6.15 4.12 -19.04
CA GLY A 127 -6.36 3.32 -20.24
C GLY A 127 -5.71 1.92 -20.22
N ARG A 128 -4.61 1.72 -19.47
CA ARG A 128 -3.99 0.39 -19.27
C ARG A 128 -4.77 -0.46 -18.27
N TRP A 129 -5.37 0.16 -17.25
CA TRP A 129 -6.06 -0.51 -16.14
C TRP A 129 -7.54 -0.15 -16.15
N THR A 130 -8.33 -0.88 -16.95
CA THR A 130 -9.75 -0.62 -17.11
C THR A 130 -10.51 -0.77 -15.80
N ALA A 131 -11.24 0.28 -15.39
CA ALA A 131 -12.17 0.22 -14.26
C ALA A 131 -13.24 -0.88 -14.46
N GLY A 132 -13.69 -1.48 -13.36
CA GLY A 132 -14.72 -2.51 -13.32
C GLY A 132 -14.31 -3.73 -12.50
N THR A 133 -15.03 -4.84 -12.72
CA THR A 133 -14.83 -6.07 -11.94
C THR A 133 -13.59 -6.83 -12.35
N TYR A 134 -12.63 -6.95 -11.44
CA TYR A 134 -11.51 -7.87 -11.55
C TYR A 134 -11.85 -9.21 -10.89
N VAL A 135 -11.39 -10.31 -11.51
CA VAL A 135 -11.68 -11.67 -11.05
C VAL A 135 -10.40 -12.35 -10.59
N PHE A 136 -10.42 -12.78 -9.33
CA PHE A 136 -9.41 -13.57 -8.65
C PHE A 136 -9.79 -15.03 -8.74
N SER A 137 -8.83 -15.89 -9.09
CA SER A 137 -9.04 -17.32 -9.18
C SER A 137 -7.89 -18.07 -8.54
N GLY A 138 -8.23 -19.02 -7.68
CA GLY A 138 -7.30 -19.88 -6.96
C GLY A 138 -7.54 -21.33 -7.35
N MET A 139 -6.48 -22.12 -7.36
CA MET A 139 -6.57 -23.58 -7.51
C MET A 139 -5.77 -24.24 -6.40
N GLY A 140 -6.43 -25.02 -5.56
CA GLY A 140 -5.80 -25.83 -4.53
C GLY A 140 -5.25 -27.14 -5.08
N ASP A 141 -5.04 -28.15 -4.22
CA ASP A 141 -4.21 -29.32 -4.58
C ASP A 141 -4.96 -30.55 -5.06
N GLU A 142 -6.24 -30.66 -4.73
CA GLU A 142 -7.17 -31.64 -5.31
C GLU A 142 -7.94 -31.05 -6.52
N GLY A 143 -7.56 -29.84 -6.94
CA GLY A 143 -8.17 -29.12 -8.05
C GLY A 143 -9.44 -28.36 -7.67
N GLU A 144 -9.69 -28.17 -6.38
CA GLU A 144 -10.66 -27.19 -5.90
C GLU A 144 -10.33 -25.82 -6.46
N MET A 145 -11.37 -25.10 -6.88
CA MET A 145 -11.28 -23.76 -7.42
C MET A 145 -11.88 -22.81 -6.39
N SER A 146 -11.18 -21.71 -6.15
CA SER A 146 -11.68 -20.56 -5.39
C SER A 146 -11.88 -19.39 -6.35
N GLU A 147 -12.94 -18.61 -6.16
CA GLU A 147 -13.19 -17.40 -6.93
C GLU A 147 -13.48 -16.22 -6.01
N GLY A 148 -12.97 -15.05 -6.41
CA GLY A 148 -13.24 -13.79 -5.74
C GLY A 148 -13.27 -12.64 -6.72
N THR A 149 -13.89 -11.53 -6.33
CA THR A 149 -14.01 -10.35 -7.17
C THR A 149 -13.83 -9.08 -6.38
N THR A 150 -13.26 -8.06 -7.01
CA THR A 150 -13.25 -6.68 -6.49
C THR A 150 -13.49 -5.71 -7.63
N GLU A 151 -14.01 -4.52 -7.30
CA GLU A 151 -14.15 -3.43 -8.25
C GLU A 151 -12.90 -2.54 -8.20
N LEU A 152 -12.35 -2.22 -9.37
CA LEU A 152 -11.46 -1.08 -9.55
C LEU A 152 -12.28 0.13 -10.00
N THR A 153 -12.21 1.24 -9.28
CA THR A 153 -12.81 2.52 -9.69
C THR A 153 -11.73 3.52 -10.08
N TYR A 154 -12.13 4.61 -10.74
CA TYR A 154 -11.27 5.80 -10.93
C TYR A 154 -11.64 6.91 -9.96
N ASP A 155 -12.22 6.55 -8.81
CA ASP A 155 -12.49 7.50 -7.73
C ASP A 155 -11.16 7.75 -7.00
N LEU A 156 -10.37 8.68 -7.54
CA LEU A 156 -9.07 9.09 -7.00
C LEU A 156 -9.28 10.31 -6.09
N PRO A 157 -9.01 10.22 -4.77
CA PRO A 157 -9.12 11.40 -3.89
C PRO A 157 -8.10 12.48 -4.28
N ALA A 158 -8.42 13.75 -4.06
CA ALA A 158 -7.41 14.80 -4.22
C ALA A 158 -6.25 14.62 -3.21
N ALA A 159 -5.04 14.85 -3.67
CA ALA A 159 -3.84 14.82 -2.85
C ALA A 159 -3.96 15.86 -1.70
N PRO A 160 -3.37 15.60 -0.52
CA PRO A 160 -3.33 16.60 0.54
C PRO A 160 -2.53 17.84 0.13
N ALA A 161 -2.88 18.97 0.73
CA ALA A 161 -2.19 20.24 0.54
C ALA A 161 -1.64 20.77 1.87
N ASP A 162 -0.75 21.76 1.81
CA ASP A 162 -0.25 22.50 2.98
C ASP A 162 0.23 21.61 4.14
N VAL A 163 0.96 20.53 3.83
CA VAL A 163 1.56 19.65 4.84
C VAL A 163 2.63 20.44 5.62
N ASP A 164 2.49 20.48 6.94
CA ASP A 164 3.39 21.21 7.84
C ASP A 164 3.68 20.42 9.12
N PHE A 165 4.82 20.72 9.75
CA PHE A 165 5.26 20.11 11.01
C PHE A 165 5.89 21.13 11.95
N ASP A 166 5.32 21.28 13.14
CA ASP A 166 5.75 22.27 14.12
C ASP A 166 6.82 21.77 15.11
N GLY A 167 7.32 20.55 14.91
CA GLY A 167 8.21 19.85 15.83
C GLY A 167 7.50 18.78 16.69
N SER A 168 6.17 18.76 16.70
CA SER A 168 5.39 17.74 17.43
C SER A 168 4.08 17.33 16.76
N VAL A 169 3.48 18.22 15.98
CA VAL A 169 2.21 18.02 15.31
C VAL A 169 2.42 18.13 13.81
N ILE A 170 1.93 17.13 13.09
CA ILE A 170 1.80 17.14 11.62
C ILE A 170 0.41 17.65 11.30
N SER A 171 0.29 18.64 10.42
CA SER A 171 -0.99 19.19 9.97
C SER A 171 -1.05 19.26 8.45
N TRP A 172 -2.26 19.22 7.89
CA TRP A 172 -2.49 19.30 6.45
C TRP A 172 -3.85 19.90 6.12
N ALA A 173 -4.02 20.32 4.87
CA ALA A 173 -5.27 20.68 4.24
C ALA A 173 -5.74 19.58 3.27
N ALA A 174 -7.04 19.56 2.96
CA ALA A 174 -7.49 18.83 1.78
C ALA A 174 -7.05 19.61 0.54
N GLY A 175 -6.48 18.93 -0.46
CA GLY A 175 -6.19 19.55 -1.74
C GLY A 175 -7.37 19.46 -2.70
N TYR A 176 -7.09 19.73 -3.97
CA TYR A 176 -8.07 19.83 -5.04
C TYR A 176 -7.58 19.23 -6.37
N ASP A 177 -6.37 18.66 -6.40
CA ASP A 177 -5.75 18.08 -7.58
C ASP A 177 -4.95 16.82 -7.22
N LEU A 178 -4.17 16.27 -8.15
CA LEU A 178 -3.37 15.06 -7.97
C LEU A 178 -1.87 15.38 -7.86
N GLY A 179 -1.54 16.53 -7.27
CA GLY A 179 -0.18 17.02 -7.13
C GLY A 179 0.51 17.14 -8.49
N ASN A 180 1.69 16.53 -8.62
CA ASN A 180 2.46 16.59 -9.85
C ASN A 180 1.80 15.85 -11.03
N CYS A 181 0.94 14.85 -10.79
CA CYS A 181 0.34 14.07 -11.87
C CYS A 181 -0.66 14.83 -12.74
N ALA A 182 -1.46 15.71 -12.16
CA ALA A 182 -2.47 16.45 -12.89
C ALA A 182 -2.93 17.65 -12.07
N SER A 183 -2.92 18.83 -12.70
CA SER A 183 -3.46 20.03 -12.08
C SER A 183 -4.99 20.02 -12.10
N TYR A 184 -5.61 20.87 -11.29
CA TYR A 184 -7.06 21.09 -11.30
C TYR A 184 -7.65 21.29 -12.71
N ASN A 185 -6.99 22.06 -13.57
CA ASN A 185 -7.51 22.36 -14.91
C ASN A 185 -7.40 21.15 -15.85
N ASP A 186 -6.34 20.33 -15.69
CA ASP A 186 -6.18 19.09 -16.45
C ASP A 186 -7.27 18.10 -16.06
N LEU A 187 -7.48 17.92 -14.75
CA LEU A 187 -8.53 17.07 -14.19
C LEU A 187 -9.94 17.50 -14.62
N SER A 188 -10.22 18.80 -14.59
CA SER A 188 -11.48 19.37 -15.08
C SER A 188 -11.74 19.06 -16.56
N SER A 189 -10.68 18.85 -17.36
CA SER A 189 -10.81 18.48 -18.78
C SER A 189 -11.01 16.98 -18.99
N LEU A 190 -10.65 16.16 -18.00
CA LEU A 190 -10.84 14.70 -18.01
C LEU A 190 -12.22 14.28 -17.49
N VAL A 191 -12.93 15.14 -16.78
CA VAL A 191 -14.30 14.87 -16.31
C VAL A 191 -15.33 15.32 -17.35
N PRO A 192 -16.36 14.50 -17.69
CA PRO A 192 -16.66 13.16 -17.15
C PRO A 192 -16.14 12.02 -18.05
N ASP A 193 -15.36 12.32 -19.08
CA ASP A 193 -15.07 11.38 -20.16
C ASP A 193 -14.07 10.27 -19.74
N VAL A 194 -13.10 10.62 -18.90
CA VAL A 194 -12.06 9.72 -18.37
C VAL A 194 -12.29 9.45 -16.88
N LEU A 195 -12.50 10.51 -16.09
CA LEU A 195 -12.77 10.41 -14.66
C LEU A 195 -14.28 10.51 -14.39
N PRO A 196 -14.86 9.66 -13.53
CA PRO A 196 -16.28 9.71 -13.20
C PRO A 196 -16.67 10.98 -12.43
N VAL A 197 -15.74 11.51 -11.64
CA VAL A 197 -15.89 12.69 -10.79
C VAL A 197 -14.53 13.37 -10.64
N HIS A 198 -14.53 14.67 -10.32
CA HIS A 198 -13.29 15.39 -10.05
C HIS A 198 -12.65 14.92 -8.73
N PRO A 199 -11.32 14.77 -8.62
CA PRO A 199 -10.67 14.31 -7.39
C PRO A 199 -11.01 15.12 -6.13
N GLU A 200 -11.25 16.42 -6.26
CA GLU A 200 -11.68 17.29 -5.13
C GLU A 200 -13.03 16.87 -4.52
N ASP A 201 -13.87 16.20 -5.31
CA ASP A 201 -15.23 15.78 -4.94
C ASP A 201 -15.27 14.31 -4.51
N VAL A 202 -14.17 13.57 -4.62
CA VAL A 202 -14.05 12.19 -4.13
C VAL A 202 -13.92 12.22 -2.60
N PRO A 203 -14.81 11.54 -1.85
CA PRO A 203 -14.69 11.46 -0.40
C PRO A 203 -13.39 10.76 0.02
N VAL A 204 -12.68 11.38 0.97
CA VAL A 204 -11.58 10.74 1.67
C VAL A 204 -12.15 9.89 2.81
N ASP A 205 -11.88 8.59 2.78
CA ASP A 205 -12.28 7.63 3.81
C ASP A 205 -11.25 7.59 4.95
N ALA A 206 -9.96 7.72 4.62
CA ALA A 206 -8.87 7.79 5.58
C ALA A 206 -7.72 8.68 5.08
N TRP A 207 -6.95 9.22 6.02
CA TRP A 207 -5.64 9.81 5.76
C TRP A 207 -4.57 8.86 6.29
N GLU A 208 -3.53 8.61 5.51
CA GLU A 208 -2.32 7.93 5.96
C GLU A 208 -1.21 8.96 6.15
N ILE A 209 -0.60 8.96 7.33
CA ILE A 209 0.49 9.88 7.67
C ILE A 209 1.72 9.03 7.93
N VAL A 210 2.80 9.35 7.21
CA VAL A 210 4.11 8.76 7.36
C VAL A 210 5.09 9.83 7.78
N PHE A 211 5.84 9.55 8.85
CA PHE A 211 6.93 10.38 9.32
C PHE A 211 8.17 9.51 9.45
N GLU A 212 9.22 9.86 8.72
CA GLU A 212 10.47 9.11 8.69
C GLU A 212 11.71 10.02 8.64
N PRO A 213 12.86 9.58 9.18
CA PRO A 213 14.12 10.30 9.05
C PRO A 213 14.60 10.34 7.60
N ASP A 214 14.97 11.52 7.12
CA ASP A 214 15.54 11.74 5.80
C ASP A 214 17.07 11.69 5.86
N VAL A 215 17.61 10.48 5.98
CA VAL A 215 19.03 10.21 6.22
C VAL A 215 19.64 9.35 5.12
N ASP A 216 20.97 9.43 4.98
CA ASP A 216 21.70 8.66 3.98
C ASP A 216 21.46 7.14 4.08
N ASP A 217 21.47 6.48 2.93
CA ASP A 217 21.35 5.03 2.83
C ASP A 217 22.32 4.28 3.75
N GLY A 218 21.76 3.37 4.54
CA GLY A 218 22.51 2.54 5.48
C GLY A 218 22.68 3.16 6.87
N ASP A 219 22.24 4.41 7.09
CA ASP A 219 22.08 4.93 8.44
C ASP A 219 21.01 4.10 9.19
N PRO A 220 21.32 3.57 10.39
CA PRO A 220 20.34 2.79 11.16
C PRO A 220 19.09 3.59 11.56
N THR A 221 19.18 4.92 11.60
CA THR A 221 18.07 5.84 11.94
C THR A 221 16.98 5.81 10.88
N GLY A 222 17.34 5.60 9.60
CA GLY A 222 16.37 5.48 8.49
C GLY A 222 15.46 4.24 8.59
N LYS A 223 15.63 3.40 9.62
CA LYS A 223 14.72 2.29 9.94
C LYS A 223 13.59 2.68 10.90
N LEU A 224 13.66 3.87 11.48
CA LEU A 224 12.60 4.40 12.33
C LEU A 224 11.53 4.99 11.43
N LYS A 225 10.29 4.55 11.62
CA LYS A 225 9.14 5.01 10.85
C LYS A 225 7.95 5.12 11.78
N TYR A 226 7.26 6.23 11.72
CA TYR A 226 5.96 6.41 12.36
C TYR A 226 4.90 6.49 11.27
N THR A 227 3.95 5.55 11.29
CA THR A 227 2.83 5.51 10.37
C THR A 227 1.53 5.45 11.16
N ILE A 228 0.56 6.28 10.79
CA ILE A 228 -0.78 6.27 11.38
C ILE A 228 -1.83 6.50 10.30
N ARG A 229 -2.95 5.80 10.41
CA ARG A 229 -4.17 6.09 9.66
C ARG A 229 -5.20 6.76 10.56
N VAL A 230 -5.82 7.83 10.07
CA VAL A 230 -6.91 8.52 10.74
C VAL A 230 -8.12 8.63 9.82
N ALA A 231 -9.32 8.78 10.39
CA ALA A 231 -10.54 8.90 9.61
C ALA A 231 -10.49 10.11 8.66
N GLY A 232 -11.02 9.96 7.45
CA GLY A 232 -11.00 11.03 6.43
C GLY A 232 -11.72 12.31 6.86
N ASN A 233 -12.71 12.18 7.75
CA ASN A 233 -13.46 13.29 8.35
C ASN A 233 -12.83 13.86 9.64
N VAL A 234 -11.59 13.49 9.98
CA VAL A 234 -10.89 14.00 11.16
C VAL A 234 -10.85 15.54 11.15
N THR A 235 -11.09 16.13 12.31
CA THR A 235 -11.10 17.59 12.50
C THR A 235 -10.58 17.92 13.90
N PRO A 236 -9.51 18.73 14.04
CA PRO A 236 -8.65 19.26 12.96
C PRO A 236 -7.92 18.17 12.16
N LYS A 237 -7.44 18.52 10.96
CA LYS A 237 -6.59 17.65 10.10
C LYS A 237 -5.15 17.70 10.62
N GLU A 238 -4.93 17.06 11.76
CA GLU A 238 -3.63 17.00 12.41
C GLU A 238 -3.43 15.69 13.18
N VAL A 239 -2.18 15.29 13.35
CA VAL A 239 -1.78 14.18 14.23
C VAL A 239 -0.57 14.58 15.08
N THR A 240 -0.58 14.20 16.35
CA THR A 240 0.59 14.38 17.22
C THR A 240 1.54 13.20 17.07
N VAL A 241 2.80 13.48 16.76
CA VAL A 241 3.86 12.46 16.73
C VAL A 241 4.20 12.06 18.16
N PRO A 242 4.29 10.75 18.49
CA PRO A 242 4.62 10.31 19.83
C PRO A 242 5.95 10.89 20.32
N ALA A 243 5.97 11.47 21.52
CA ALA A 243 7.17 12.08 22.10
C ALA A 243 8.32 11.07 22.25
N ASP A 244 8.02 9.81 22.58
CA ASP A 244 9.02 8.74 22.70
C ASP A 244 9.66 8.40 21.34
N TYR A 245 8.90 8.56 20.24
CA TYR A 245 9.45 8.40 18.89
C TYR A 245 10.38 9.56 18.55
N LEU A 246 9.95 10.80 18.76
CA LEU A 246 10.80 11.98 18.51
C LEU A 246 12.08 11.95 19.35
N ALA A 247 11.99 11.54 20.62
CA ALA A 247 13.14 11.40 21.51
C ALA A 247 14.09 10.24 21.12
N SER A 248 13.67 9.35 20.21
CA SER A 248 14.52 8.29 19.67
C SER A 248 15.38 8.75 18.49
N LEU A 249 15.03 9.88 17.88
CA LEU A 249 15.80 10.49 16.80
C LEU A 249 16.96 11.31 17.38
N PRO A 250 18.15 11.30 16.74
CA PRO A 250 19.19 12.27 17.05
C PRO A 250 18.68 13.71 16.94
N ASP A 251 19.26 14.61 17.73
CA ASP A 251 18.96 16.05 17.63
C ASP A 251 19.19 16.53 16.19
N ASP A 252 18.32 17.42 15.70
CA ASP A 252 18.35 18.00 14.35
C ASP A 252 18.30 16.98 13.20
N THR A 253 17.77 15.78 13.43
CA THR A 253 17.53 14.78 12.37
C THR A 253 16.59 15.37 11.31
N PRO A 254 17.01 15.48 10.03
CA PRO A 254 16.11 15.83 8.94
C PRO A 254 15.01 14.77 8.81
N VAL A 255 13.80 15.18 8.44
CA VAL A 255 12.63 14.29 8.36
C VAL A 255 11.88 14.51 7.07
N LYS A 256 11.37 13.42 6.51
CA LYS A 256 10.38 13.38 5.43
C LYS A 256 9.02 13.11 6.05
N ILE A 257 8.02 13.86 5.59
CA ILE A 257 6.63 13.70 6.02
C ILE A 257 5.80 13.53 4.76
N GLU A 258 5.05 12.44 4.71
CA GLU A 258 4.09 12.17 3.66
C GLU A 258 2.71 12.08 4.30
N VAL A 259 1.75 12.74 3.66
CA VAL A 259 0.34 12.56 3.95
C VAL A 259 -0.27 12.04 2.66
N GLY A 260 -1.03 10.96 2.74
CA GLY A 260 -1.79 10.41 1.63
C GLY A 260 -3.29 10.42 1.92
N ALA A 261 -4.09 10.68 0.90
CA ALA A 261 -5.54 10.56 0.93
C ALA A 261 -5.97 9.18 0.42
N ILE A 262 -6.83 8.48 1.15
CA ILE A 262 -7.37 7.18 0.75
C ILE A 262 -8.87 7.34 0.54
N GLY A 263 -9.33 7.05 -0.68
CA GLY A 263 -10.72 7.13 -1.10
C GLY A 263 -11.42 5.77 -1.10
N GLY A 264 -12.64 5.75 -1.64
CA GLY A 264 -13.42 4.53 -1.76
C GLY A 264 -12.72 3.47 -2.62
N GLY A 265 -12.68 2.23 -2.14
CA GLY A 265 -11.97 1.14 -2.81
C GLY A 265 -10.45 1.15 -2.59
N ASP A 266 -9.97 1.94 -1.64
CA ASP A 266 -8.56 2.10 -1.26
C ASP A 266 -7.66 2.73 -2.33
N ASN A 267 -8.23 3.35 -3.38
CA ASN A 267 -7.46 4.23 -4.25
C ASN A 267 -6.83 5.36 -3.43
N ALA A 268 -5.55 5.64 -3.67
CA ALA A 268 -4.78 6.54 -2.81
C ALA A 268 -3.97 7.56 -3.61
N THR A 269 -3.74 8.74 -3.02
CA THR A 269 -3.00 9.87 -3.58
C THR A 269 -2.16 10.59 -2.54
#